data_AF-A0A942EDJ5-F1
#
_entry.id   AF-A0A942EDJ5-F1
#
_cell.length_a   1.000
_cell.length_b   1.000
_cell.length_c   1.000
_cell.angle_alpha   90.00
_cell.angle_beta   90.00
_cell.angle_gamma   90.00
#
_symmetry.space_group_name_H-M   'P 1'
#
loop_
_entity.id
_entity.type
_entity.pdbx_description
1 polymer ?
#
loop_
_entity_poly.entity_id
_entity_poly.type
_entity_poly.pdbx_seq_one_letter_code
_entity_poly.pdbx_strand_id
1 'polypeptide(L)'
;MVDDSKPAEAMQTSRTVEVEPPAMIKADLVAGLFFIVLAAATFFGSWTMDRLEVRRINPLTVPGLVPGMLAIALMICGLILTVRSLRSPAPGGWSGLGNAIISTSAQRAAAVLVLTLSYTLVLVGWLPFWLATGIFVFVFILVFEVWLASPRRTLIQTLPWALGLAVVTATVVTLVFQRLFLVRLP
;
A
#
# COMPACT_ATOMS: atom_id res chain seq x y z
N MET A 1 35.10 29.86 -44.93
CA MET A 1 34.73 30.36 -43.59
C MET A 1 33.39 29.74 -43.26
N VAL A 2 33.45 28.45 -42.89
CA VAL A 2 32.30 27.65 -42.45
C VAL A 2 32.17 27.94 -40.97
N ASP A 3 31.00 28.43 -40.58
CA ASP A 3 30.67 28.88 -39.23
C ASP A 3 30.48 27.66 -38.32
N ASP A 4 31.53 27.29 -37.58
CA ASP A 4 31.56 26.20 -36.58
C ASP A 4 30.85 26.57 -35.25
N SER A 5 30.05 27.64 -35.22
CA SER A 5 29.44 28.14 -33.98
C SER A 5 28.17 27.41 -33.51
N LYS A 6 27.91 26.18 -33.98
CA LYS A 6 26.69 25.45 -33.59
C LYS A 6 26.86 23.95 -33.30
N PRO A 7 27.41 23.60 -32.12
CA PRO A 7 26.89 22.43 -31.40
C PRO A 7 26.68 22.65 -29.89
N ALA A 8 26.62 23.90 -29.40
CA ALA A 8 26.41 24.18 -27.97
C ALA A 8 24.93 24.42 -27.59
N GLU A 9 24.06 24.79 -28.53
CA GLU A 9 22.65 25.14 -28.24
C GLU A 9 21.70 23.93 -28.09
N ALA A 10 22.13 22.72 -28.48
CA ALA A 10 21.25 21.54 -28.48
C ALA A 10 21.18 20.80 -27.13
N MET A 11 21.95 21.22 -26.11
CA MET A 11 22.09 20.50 -24.84
C MET A 11 21.61 21.32 -23.62
N GLN A 12 20.73 22.30 -23.83
CA GLN A 12 20.11 23.08 -22.75
C GLN A 12 18.58 23.03 -22.71
N THR A 13 17.95 22.32 -23.64
CA THR A 13 16.49 22.12 -23.63
C THR A 13 16.14 21.03 -22.61
N SER A 14 15.44 21.43 -21.55
CA SER A 14 14.64 20.54 -20.66
C SER A 14 15.33 19.90 -19.45
N ARG A 15 16.14 20.63 -18.68
CA ARG A 15 16.00 20.52 -17.20
C ARG A 15 14.98 21.54 -16.74
N THR A 16 13.72 21.33 -17.09
CA THR A 16 12.64 21.86 -16.25
C THR A 16 12.89 21.24 -14.89
N VAL A 17 13.35 22.04 -13.93
CA VAL A 17 13.22 21.70 -12.51
C VAL A 17 11.74 21.39 -12.36
N GLU A 18 11.41 20.11 -12.21
CA GLU A 18 10.04 19.64 -12.09
C GLU A 18 9.56 20.17 -10.73
N VAL A 19 9.02 21.40 -10.74
CA VAL A 19 8.44 22.00 -9.56
C VAL A 19 7.23 21.15 -9.26
N GLU A 20 7.41 20.30 -8.25
CA GLU A 20 6.39 19.36 -7.81
C GLU A 20 5.07 20.12 -7.64
N PRO A 21 3.96 19.65 -8.25
CA PRO A 21 2.72 20.41 -8.23
C PRO A 21 2.34 20.74 -6.78
N PRO A 22 1.95 21.99 -6.46
CA PRO A 22 1.65 22.42 -5.09
C PRO A 22 0.55 21.57 -4.41
N ALA A 23 -0.29 20.90 -5.21
CA ALA A 23 -1.26 19.91 -4.77
C ALA A 23 -0.64 18.65 -4.16
N MET A 24 0.48 18.18 -4.72
CA MET A 24 1.17 16.95 -4.32
C MET A 24 1.83 17.10 -2.95
N ILE A 25 2.41 18.27 -2.69
CA ILE A 25 2.99 18.65 -1.39
C ILE A 25 1.94 18.53 -0.27
N LYS A 26 0.68 18.97 -0.50
CA LYS A 26 -0.38 18.84 0.50
C LYS A 26 -0.89 17.41 0.66
N ALA A 27 -0.94 16.63 -0.43
CA ALA A 27 -1.30 15.22 -0.36
C ALA A 27 -0.29 14.45 0.51
N ASP A 28 1.00 14.77 0.37
CA ASP A 28 2.07 14.20 1.20
C ASP A 28 1.94 14.58 2.67
N LEU A 29 1.44 15.78 2.99
CA LEU A 29 1.14 16.18 4.37
C LEU A 29 0.08 15.26 4.99
N VAL A 30 -1.03 15.07 4.27
CA VAL A 30 -2.17 14.25 4.73
C VAL A 30 -1.75 12.79 4.84
N ALA A 31 -1.02 12.28 3.85
CA ALA A 31 -0.49 10.92 3.86
C ALA A 31 0.50 10.71 5.03
N GLY A 32 1.42 11.65 5.23
CA GLY A 32 2.36 11.62 6.36
C GLY A 32 1.65 11.61 7.71
N LEU A 33 0.65 12.49 7.89
CA LEU A 33 -0.15 12.52 9.12
C LEU A 33 -0.93 11.22 9.34
N PHE A 34 -1.55 10.68 8.29
CA PHE A 34 -2.22 9.38 8.33
C PHE A 34 -1.27 8.26 8.75
N PHE A 35 -0.06 8.21 8.17
CA PHE A 35 0.95 7.21 8.53
C PHE A 35 1.44 7.36 9.96
N ILE A 36 1.58 8.59 10.48
CA ILE A 36 1.92 8.82 11.89
C ILE A 36 0.84 8.23 12.82
N VAL A 37 -0.43 8.51 12.54
CA VAL A 37 -1.55 7.99 13.34
C VAL A 37 -1.63 6.46 13.26
N LEU A 38 -1.52 5.90 12.04
CA LEU A 38 -1.54 4.45 11.82
C LEU A 38 -0.37 3.75 12.51
N ALA A 39 0.83 4.34 12.42
CA ALA A 39 2.02 3.82 13.09
C ALA A 39 1.87 3.86 14.62
N ALA A 40 1.35 4.96 15.18
CA ALA A 40 1.08 5.06 16.62
C ALA A 40 0.10 3.97 17.09
N ALA A 41 -0.99 3.76 16.35
CA ALA A 41 -1.98 2.73 16.66
C ALA A 41 -1.38 1.31 16.58
N THR A 42 -0.56 1.04 15.54
CA THR A 42 0.08 -0.26 15.36
C THR A 42 1.15 -0.52 16.42
N PHE A 43 1.93 0.50 16.78
CA PHE A 43 2.92 0.43 17.85
C PHE A 43 2.25 0.17 19.19
N PHE A 44 1.14 0.86 19.48
CA PHE A 44 0.35 0.61 20.68
C PHE A 44 -0.17 -0.83 20.72
N GLY A 45 -0.75 -1.33 19.63
CA GLY A 45 -1.20 -2.72 19.54
C GLY A 45 -0.07 -3.73 19.76
N SER A 46 1.09 -3.49 19.15
CA SER A 46 2.32 -4.27 19.37
C SER A 46 2.78 -4.24 20.84
N TRP A 47 2.71 -3.08 21.48
CA TRP A 47 3.13 -2.91 22.88
C TRP A 47 2.22 -3.65 23.87
N THR A 48 0.92 -3.71 23.58
CA THR A 48 -0.06 -4.41 24.42
C THR A 48 -0.03 -5.93 24.31
N MET A 49 0.74 -6.50 23.37
CA MET A 49 0.83 -7.95 23.22
C MET A 49 1.67 -8.58 24.33
N ASP A 50 1.18 -9.72 24.85
CA ASP A 50 1.84 -10.44 25.93
C ASP A 50 3.26 -10.88 25.56
N ARG A 51 4.19 -10.58 26.46
CA ARG A 51 5.56 -11.10 26.39
C ARG A 51 5.52 -12.50 26.96
N LEU A 52 5.76 -13.50 26.12
CA LEU A 52 5.77 -14.92 26.49
C LEU A 52 6.97 -15.30 27.39
N GLU A 53 7.47 -14.36 28.20
CA GLU A 53 8.61 -14.49 29.12
C GLU A 53 8.35 -15.55 30.19
N VAL A 54 7.08 -15.68 30.64
CA VAL A 54 6.63 -16.74 31.56
C VAL A 54 6.85 -18.15 30.98
N ARG A 55 6.92 -18.29 29.65
CA ARG A 55 7.16 -19.57 28.96
C ARG A 55 8.64 -19.83 28.63
N ARG A 56 9.59 -19.02 29.15
CA ARG A 56 11.05 -19.16 28.89
C ARG A 56 11.42 -19.14 27.40
N ILE A 57 10.61 -18.49 26.57
CA ILE A 57 10.83 -18.37 25.12
C ILE A 57 11.80 -17.22 24.85
N ASN A 58 12.62 -17.34 23.79
CA ASN A 58 13.59 -16.33 23.39
C ASN A 58 12.90 -14.95 23.18
N PRO A 59 13.44 -13.85 23.74
CA PRO A 59 12.85 -12.51 23.62
C PRO A 59 12.67 -12.01 22.17
N LEU A 60 13.42 -12.58 21.21
CA LEU A 60 13.33 -12.21 19.79
C LEU A 60 12.11 -12.79 19.07
N THR A 61 11.35 -13.68 19.71
CA THR A 61 10.14 -14.29 19.12
C THR A 61 8.84 -13.77 19.74
N VAL A 62 8.89 -12.62 20.42
CA VAL A 62 7.70 -11.95 20.97
C VAL A 62 6.80 -11.49 19.81
N PRO A 63 5.49 -11.79 19.83
CA PRO A 63 4.57 -11.54 18.70
C PRO A 63 4.47 -10.06 18.30
N GLY A 64 4.74 -9.13 19.23
CA GLY A 64 4.72 -7.70 18.98
C GLY A 64 6.00 -7.12 18.34
N LEU A 65 7.13 -7.85 18.32
CA LEU A 65 8.43 -7.25 17.98
C LEU A 65 8.48 -6.76 16.52
N VAL A 66 8.18 -7.64 15.57
CA VAL A 66 8.17 -7.33 14.13
C VAL A 66 7.18 -6.22 13.78
N PRO A 67 5.89 -6.28 14.17
CA PRO A 67 4.95 -5.19 13.89
C PRO A 67 5.35 -3.87 14.57
N GLY A 68 5.95 -3.92 15.76
CA GLY A 68 6.47 -2.74 16.45
C GLY A 68 7.62 -2.06 15.70
N MET A 69 8.57 -2.86 15.18
CA MET A 69 9.67 -2.33 14.35
C MET A 69 9.17 -1.68 13.06
N LEU A 70 8.21 -2.32 12.37
CA LEU A 70 7.60 -1.76 11.16
C LEU A 70 6.83 -0.47 11.48
N ALA A 71 6.14 -0.40 12.62
CA ALA A 71 5.45 0.81 13.07
C ALA A 71 6.43 1.97 13.31
N ILE A 72 7.59 1.71 13.95
CA ILE A 72 8.63 2.74 14.15
C ILE A 72 9.15 3.25 12.80
N ALA A 73 9.49 2.34 11.87
CA ALA A 73 9.96 2.73 10.54
C ALA A 73 8.90 3.56 9.80
N LEU A 74 7.63 3.16 9.86
CA LEU A 74 6.52 3.89 9.25
C LEU A 74 6.32 5.28 9.88
N MET A 75 6.48 5.39 11.20
CA MET A 75 6.41 6.68 11.91
C MET A 75 7.52 7.62 11.47
N ILE A 76 8.75 7.12 11.31
CA ILE A 76 9.87 7.91 10.78
C ILE A 76 9.57 8.41 9.36
N CYS A 77 9.10 7.52 8.48
CA CYS A 77 8.72 7.89 7.11
C CYS A 77 7.61 8.95 7.11
N GLY A 78 6.56 8.77 7.91
CA GLY A 78 5.46 9.72 8.06
C GLY A 78 5.94 11.09 8.54
N LEU A 79 6.81 11.11 9.56
CA LEU A 79 7.41 12.35 10.07
C LEU A 79 8.26 13.05 9.02
N ILE A 80 9.07 12.33 8.26
CA ILE A 80 9.88 12.89 7.17
C ILE A 80 8.98 13.52 6.11
N LEU A 81 7.91 12.84 5.69
CA LEU A 81 6.94 13.37 4.71
C LEU A 81 6.25 14.62 5.23
N THR A 82 5.77 14.61 6.48
CA THR A 82 5.13 15.78 7.10
C THR A 82 6.09 16.96 7.22
N VAL A 83 7.33 16.74 7.69
CA VAL A 83 8.34 17.81 7.84
C VAL A 83 8.76 18.36 6.48
N ARG A 84 8.96 17.50 5.47
CA ARG A 84 9.26 17.91 4.09
C ARG A 84 8.12 18.78 3.55
N SER A 85 6.88 18.33 3.69
CA SER A 85 5.71 19.06 3.20
C SER A 85 5.55 20.43 3.86
N LEU A 86 5.80 20.54 5.18
CA LEU A 86 5.75 21.81 5.90
C LEU A 86 6.86 22.79 5.49
N ARG A 87 8.03 22.30 5.07
CA ARG A 87 9.16 23.12 4.64
C ARG A 87 9.04 23.59 3.19
N SER A 88 8.23 22.94 2.37
CA SER A 88 8.03 23.27 0.96
C SER A 88 6.84 24.24 0.79
N PRO A 89 7.07 25.49 0.33
CA PRO A 89 5.98 26.42 0.05
C PRO A 89 5.10 25.87 -1.09
N ALA A 90 3.80 25.70 -0.85
CA ALA A 90 2.83 25.25 -1.85
C ALA A 90 1.99 26.45 -2.36
N PRO A 91 2.43 27.16 -3.42
CA PRO A 91 1.65 28.22 -4.04
C PRO A 91 0.44 27.60 -4.74
N GLY A 92 -0.73 27.58 -4.09
CA GLY A 92 -1.93 26.91 -4.64
C GLY A 92 -2.99 26.53 -3.61
N GLY A 93 -2.74 26.67 -2.31
CA GLY A 93 -3.77 26.51 -1.29
C GLY A 93 -4.38 25.11 -1.24
N TRP A 94 -5.58 24.97 -0.67
CA TRP A 94 -6.27 23.67 -0.47
C TRP A 94 -7.04 23.16 -1.70
N SER A 95 -7.19 23.99 -2.75
CA SER A 95 -7.97 23.65 -3.94
C SER A 95 -7.36 22.50 -4.75
N GLY A 96 -6.02 22.38 -4.77
CA GLY A 96 -5.33 21.28 -5.46
C GLY A 96 -5.39 19.94 -4.72
N LEU A 97 -5.60 19.95 -3.40
CA LEU A 97 -5.60 18.74 -2.56
C LEU A 97 -6.73 17.78 -2.94
N GLY A 98 -7.94 18.30 -3.18
CA GLY A 98 -9.08 17.48 -3.58
C GLY A 98 -8.81 16.71 -4.88
N ASN A 99 -8.18 17.37 -5.87
CA ASN A 99 -7.83 16.71 -7.13
C ASN A 99 -6.72 15.66 -6.95
N ALA A 100 -5.75 15.90 -6.06
CA ALA A 100 -4.70 14.92 -5.75
C ALA A 100 -5.27 13.67 -5.05
N ILE A 101 -6.22 13.84 -4.13
CA ILE A 101 -6.87 12.73 -3.40
C ILE A 101 -7.81 11.92 -4.31
N ILE A 102 -8.42 12.55 -5.32
CA ILE A 102 -9.34 11.87 -6.25
C ILE A 102 -8.59 11.29 -7.48
N SER A 103 -7.27 11.47 -7.55
CA SER A 103 -6.45 10.94 -8.64
C SER A 103 -6.56 9.41 -8.79
N THR A 104 -6.37 8.91 -10.01
CA THR A 104 -6.43 7.47 -10.31
C THR A 104 -5.46 6.65 -9.46
N SER A 105 -4.29 7.21 -9.13
CA SER A 105 -3.32 6.59 -8.23
C SER A 105 -3.84 6.50 -6.80
N ALA A 106 -4.44 7.57 -6.28
CA ALA A 106 -5.05 7.58 -4.96
C ALA A 106 -6.25 6.61 -4.87
N GLN A 107 -7.07 6.53 -5.92
CA GLN A 107 -8.16 5.54 -6.01
C GLN A 107 -7.63 4.09 -5.96
N ARG A 108 -6.52 3.80 -6.66
CA ARG A 108 -5.86 2.48 -6.61
C ARG A 108 -5.33 2.16 -5.22
N ALA A 109 -4.65 3.10 -4.58
CA ALA A 109 -4.15 2.92 -3.23
C ALA A 109 -5.31 2.68 -2.23
N ALA A 110 -6.38 3.48 -2.33
CA ALA A 110 -7.58 3.32 -1.51
C ALA A 110 -8.26 1.97 -1.74
N ALA A 111 -8.35 1.51 -2.99
CA ALA A 111 -8.89 0.20 -3.32
C ALA A 111 -8.07 -0.93 -2.68
N VAL A 112 -6.73 -0.90 -2.77
CA VAL A 112 -5.88 -1.89 -2.07
C VAL A 112 -6.13 -1.85 -0.56
N LEU A 113 -6.17 -0.65 0.02
CA LEU A 113 -6.35 -0.48 1.47
C LEU A 113 -7.69 -1.07 1.93
N VAL A 114 -8.79 -0.72 1.26
CA VAL A 114 -10.12 -1.20 1.60
C VAL A 114 -10.22 -2.72 1.43
N LEU A 115 -9.69 -3.27 0.32
CA LEU A 115 -9.78 -4.71 0.09
C LEU A 115 -8.95 -5.51 1.10
N THR A 116 -7.74 -5.04 1.42
CA THR A 116 -6.86 -5.70 2.39
C THR A 116 -7.45 -5.65 3.80
N LEU A 117 -7.98 -4.50 4.22
CA LEU A 117 -8.69 -4.38 5.50
C LEU A 117 -9.94 -5.27 5.57
N SER A 118 -10.73 -5.32 4.49
CA SER A 118 -11.93 -6.17 4.43
C SER A 118 -11.55 -7.65 4.55
N TYR A 119 -10.47 -8.08 3.90
CA TYR A 119 -9.98 -9.44 4.03
C TYR A 119 -9.55 -9.77 5.46
N THR A 120 -8.70 -8.95 6.07
CA THR A 120 -8.11 -9.27 7.37
C THR A 120 -9.04 -9.06 8.55
N LEU A 121 -9.91 -8.03 8.52
CA LEU A 121 -10.77 -7.67 9.65
C LEU A 121 -12.15 -8.31 9.60
N VAL A 122 -12.66 -8.65 8.41
CA VAL A 122 -14.02 -9.18 8.24
C VAL A 122 -14.00 -10.63 7.79
N LEU A 123 -13.29 -10.91 6.69
CA LEU A 123 -13.39 -12.20 6.02
C LEU A 123 -12.70 -13.32 6.82
N VAL A 124 -11.50 -13.03 7.34
CA VAL A 124 -10.74 -13.94 8.20
C VAL A 124 -11.43 -14.02 9.57
N GLY A 125 -12.08 -15.15 9.84
CA GLY A 125 -12.82 -15.43 11.08
C GLY A 125 -14.31 -15.71 10.85
N TRP A 126 -14.87 -15.26 9.73
CA TRP A 126 -16.27 -15.54 9.35
C TRP A 126 -16.41 -16.66 8.33
N LEU A 127 -15.45 -16.79 7.41
CA LEU A 127 -15.43 -17.82 6.38
C LEU A 127 -14.25 -18.77 6.57
N PRO A 128 -14.32 -20.02 6.06
CA PRO A 128 -13.18 -20.91 6.02
C PRO A 128 -12.03 -20.28 5.22
N PHE A 129 -10.80 -20.47 5.68
CA PHE A 129 -9.63 -19.70 5.19
C PHE A 129 -9.44 -19.77 3.67
N TRP A 130 -9.62 -20.96 3.08
CA TRP A 130 -9.52 -21.17 1.64
C TRP A 130 -10.52 -20.29 0.86
N LEU A 131 -11.76 -20.23 1.34
CA LEU A 131 -12.83 -19.48 0.68
C LEU A 131 -12.61 -17.97 0.84
N ALA A 132 -12.19 -17.53 2.03
CA ALA A 132 -11.83 -16.14 2.27
C ALA A 132 -10.70 -15.69 1.32
N THR A 133 -9.63 -16.47 1.22
CA THR A 133 -8.49 -16.18 0.33
C THR A 133 -8.92 -16.16 -1.14
N GLY A 134 -9.74 -17.14 -1.56
CA GLY A 134 -10.25 -17.21 -2.92
C GLY A 134 -11.11 -16.00 -3.30
N ILE A 135 -12.07 -15.63 -2.43
CA ILE A 135 -12.92 -14.46 -2.64
C ILE A 135 -12.08 -13.18 -2.69
N PHE A 136 -11.13 -13.02 -1.77
CA PHE A 136 -10.26 -11.85 -1.75
C PHE A 136 -9.47 -11.71 -3.05
N VAL A 137 -8.76 -12.76 -3.49
CA VAL A 137 -7.95 -12.73 -4.72
C VAL A 137 -8.84 -12.49 -5.95
N PHE A 138 -9.99 -13.16 -6.03
CA PHE A 138 -10.93 -12.99 -7.13
C PHE A 138 -11.44 -11.55 -7.23
N VAL A 139 -11.93 -10.98 -6.13
CA VAL A 139 -12.41 -9.59 -6.08
C VAL A 139 -11.28 -8.61 -6.34
N PHE A 140 -10.07 -8.88 -5.83
CA PHE A 140 -8.89 -8.05 -6.08
C PHE A 140 -8.59 -7.95 -7.57
N ILE A 141 -8.54 -9.08 -8.27
CA ILE A 141 -8.31 -9.11 -9.72
C ILE A 141 -9.42 -8.34 -10.44
N LEU A 142 -10.70 -8.58 -10.12
CA LEU A 142 -11.79 -7.88 -10.78
C LEU A 142 -11.74 -6.36 -10.57
N VAL A 143 -11.47 -5.89 -9.35
CA VAL A 143 -11.35 -4.46 -9.06
C VAL A 143 -10.22 -3.85 -9.88
N PHE A 144 -9.04 -4.47 -9.91
CA PHE A 144 -7.88 -3.89 -10.59
C PHE A 144 -7.90 -4.04 -12.10
N GLU A 145 -8.51 -5.10 -12.64
CA GLU A 145 -8.47 -5.41 -14.07
C GLU A 145 -9.70 -4.88 -14.83
N VAL A 146 -10.86 -4.79 -14.17
CA VAL A 146 -12.11 -4.32 -14.79
C VAL A 146 -12.41 -2.86 -14.44
N TRP A 147 -12.30 -2.48 -13.15
CA TRP A 147 -12.71 -1.14 -12.70
C TRP A 147 -11.57 -0.11 -12.78
N LEU A 148 -10.42 -0.47 -12.22
CA LEU A 148 -9.29 0.46 -11.98
C LEU A 148 -8.18 0.38 -13.04
N ALA A 149 -8.32 -0.51 -14.03
CA ALA A 149 -7.40 -0.64 -15.16
C ALA A 149 -7.58 0.51 -16.17
N SER A 150 -6.46 0.92 -16.76
CA SER A 150 -6.42 1.81 -17.92
C SER A 150 -5.45 1.19 -18.94
N PRO A 151 -5.92 0.60 -20.06
CA PRO A 151 -7.30 0.42 -20.49
C PRO A 151 -8.07 -0.65 -19.68
N ARG A 152 -9.40 -0.47 -19.56
CA ARG A 152 -10.28 -1.43 -18.86
C ARG A 152 -10.43 -2.71 -19.67
N ARG A 153 -10.27 -3.88 -19.05
CA ARG A 153 -10.64 -5.16 -19.65
C ARG A 153 -12.12 -5.45 -19.46
N THR A 154 -12.68 -6.25 -20.36
CA THR A 154 -14.07 -6.69 -20.26
C THR A 154 -14.19 -7.79 -19.20
N LEU A 155 -15.29 -7.77 -18.44
CA LEU A 155 -15.55 -8.73 -17.36
C LEU A 155 -15.43 -10.17 -17.87
N ILE A 156 -16.00 -10.47 -19.05
CA ILE A 156 -16.01 -11.81 -19.64
C ILE A 156 -14.59 -12.31 -19.96
N GLN A 157 -13.67 -11.44 -20.36
CA GLN A 157 -12.28 -11.81 -20.67
C GLN A 157 -11.47 -12.07 -19.39
N THR A 158 -11.72 -11.29 -18.34
CA THR A 158 -11.00 -11.40 -17.07
C THR A 158 -11.51 -12.57 -16.22
N LEU A 159 -12.81 -12.87 -16.27
CA LEU A 159 -13.47 -13.84 -15.41
C LEU A 159 -12.77 -15.22 -15.34
N PRO A 160 -12.42 -15.90 -16.46
CA PRO A 160 -11.79 -17.21 -16.40
C PRO A 160 -10.39 -17.15 -15.76
N TRP A 161 -9.61 -16.11 -16.06
CA TRP A 161 -8.28 -15.92 -15.50
C TRP A 161 -8.33 -15.58 -14.01
N ALA A 162 -9.23 -14.67 -13.62
CA ALA A 162 -9.45 -14.31 -12.23
C ALA A 162 -9.88 -15.51 -11.39
N LEU A 163 -10.81 -16.33 -11.91
CA LEU A 163 -11.26 -17.54 -11.24
C LEU A 163 -10.12 -18.57 -11.11
N GLY A 164 -9.37 -18.80 -12.19
CA GLY A 164 -8.22 -19.71 -12.19
C GLY A 164 -7.15 -19.30 -11.18
N LEU A 165 -6.75 -18.02 -11.20
CA LEU A 165 -5.77 -17.49 -10.25
C LEU A 165 -6.28 -17.55 -8.81
N ALA A 166 -7.54 -17.18 -8.57
CA ALA A 166 -8.12 -17.25 -7.23
C ALA A 166 -8.12 -18.68 -6.66
N VAL A 167 -8.52 -19.68 -7.46
CA VAL A 167 -8.51 -21.09 -7.04
C VAL A 167 -7.10 -21.59 -6.80
N VAL A 168 -6.17 -21.31 -7.72
CA VAL A 168 -4.76 -21.73 -7.59
C VAL A 168 -4.12 -21.08 -6.37
N THR A 169 -4.23 -19.77 -6.22
CA THR A 169 -3.67 -19.04 -5.08
C THR A 169 -4.28 -19.52 -3.77
N ALA A 170 -5.61 -19.64 -3.67
CA ALA A 170 -6.26 -20.11 -2.46
C ALA A 170 -5.80 -21.53 -2.08
N THR A 171 -5.67 -22.42 -3.07
CA THR A 171 -5.21 -23.80 -2.84
C THR A 171 -3.76 -23.84 -2.38
N VAL A 172 -2.85 -23.15 -3.10
CA VAL A 172 -1.42 -23.12 -2.77
C VAL A 172 -1.20 -22.51 -1.39
N VAL A 173 -1.81 -21.36 -1.10
CA VAL A 173 -1.67 -20.70 0.21
C VAL A 173 -2.21 -21.61 1.32
N THR A 174 -3.39 -22.21 1.14
CA THR A 174 -3.96 -23.15 2.13
C THR A 174 -3.03 -24.34 2.38
N LEU A 175 -2.48 -24.96 1.34
CA LEU A 175 -1.55 -26.07 1.47
C LEU A 175 -0.24 -25.67 2.15
N VAL A 176 0.28 -24.48 1.87
CA VAL A 176 1.47 -23.94 2.55
C VAL A 176 1.20 -23.79 4.05
N PHE A 177 0.07 -23.19 4.43
CA PHE A 177 -0.28 -23.05 5.84
C PHE A 177 -0.50 -24.40 6.54
N GLN A 178 -1.20 -25.33 5.90
CA GLN A 178 -1.49 -26.64 6.49
C GLN A 178 -0.28 -27.57 6.52
N ARG A 179 0.57 -27.56 5.48
CA ARG A 179 1.65 -28.55 5.29
C ARG A 179 3.03 -28.02 5.64
N LEU A 180 3.33 -26.76 5.35
CA LEU A 180 4.63 -26.17 5.69
C LEU A 180 4.60 -25.53 7.08
N PHE A 181 3.53 -24.78 7.39
CA PHE A 181 3.41 -24.12 8.69
C PHE A 181 2.63 -24.95 9.73
N LEU A 182 2.05 -26.09 9.35
CA LEU A 182 1.28 -26.99 10.22
C LEU A 182 0.18 -26.28 11.03
N VAL A 183 -0.38 -25.20 10.46
CA VAL A 183 -1.46 -24.42 11.07
C VAL A 183 -2.80 -25.08 10.77
N ARG A 184 -3.60 -25.32 11.82
CA ARG A 184 -5.00 -25.72 11.65
C ARG A 184 -5.82 -24.48 11.30
N LEU A 185 -6.22 -24.41 10.04
CA LEU A 185 -7.09 -23.34 9.55
C LEU A 185 -8.55 -23.70 9.86
N PRO A 186 -9.38 -22.74 10.29
CA PRO A 186 -10.82 -22.91 10.40
C PRO A 186 -11.51 -23.01 9.04
#